data_AF-A0A7X2SZP2-F1
#
_entry.id   AF-A0A7X2SZP2-F1
#
_cell.length_a   1.000
_cell.length_b   1.000
_cell.length_c   1.000
_cell.angle_alpha   90.00
_cell.angle_beta   90.00
_cell.angle_gamma   90.00
#
_symmetry.space_group_name_H-M   'P 1'
#
loop_
_entity.id
_entity.type
_entity.pdbx_description
1 polymer ?
#
loop_
_entity_poly.entity_id
_entity_poly.type
_entity_poly.pdbx_seq_one_letter_code
_entity_poly.pdbx_strand_id
1 'polypeptide(L)' 'EVVAAVSGHAIVPFLQPLVSLRTGNITGFEILARWITASGQTVSPAEFLPVVERLGLMDSMTVALLQDAVHHPQPLHHW' A
#
# COMPACT_ATOMS: atom_id res chain seq x y z
N GLU A 1 1.78 -5.46 17.15
CA GLU A 1 1.24 -4.33 16.36
C GLU A 1 1.21 -4.61 14.87
N VAL A 2 2.33 -4.92 14.20
CA VAL A 2 2.35 -5.22 12.74
C VAL A 2 1.37 -6.33 12.32
N VAL A 3 1.28 -7.44 13.06
CA VAL A 3 0.31 -8.52 12.77
C VAL A 3 -1.14 -8.02 12.81
N ALA A 4 -1.47 -7.16 13.78
CA ALA A 4 -2.79 -6.55 13.89
C ALA A 4 -3.03 -5.51 12.78
N ALA A 5 -2.00 -4.80 12.35
CA ALA A 5 -2.10 -3.87 11.23
C ALA A 5 -2.35 -4.58 9.88
N VAL A 6 -1.66 -5.70 9.64
CA VAL A 6 -1.88 -6.56 8.46
C VAL A 6 -3.29 -7.16 8.49
N SER A 7 -3.75 -7.66 9.64
CA SER A 7 -5.08 -8.30 9.75
C SER A 7 -6.23 -7.30 9.84
N GLY A 8 -5.95 -6.07 10.27
CA GLY A 8 -6.93 -5.02 10.57
C GLY A 8 -7.09 -3.97 9.49
N HIS A 9 -6.57 -4.20 8.27
CA HIS A 9 -6.63 -3.26 7.14
C HIS A 9 -6.04 -1.87 7.44
N ALA A 10 -5.08 -1.77 8.37
CA ALA A 10 -4.40 -0.51 8.66
C ALA A 10 -3.31 -0.19 7.62
N ILE A 11 -2.87 -1.20 6.87
CA ILE A 11 -1.98 -1.06 5.71
C ILE A 11 -2.85 -0.94 4.46
N VAL A 12 -2.79 0.21 3.79
CA VAL A 12 -3.67 0.57 2.68
C VAL A 12 -2.87 0.82 1.39
N PRO A 13 -3.48 0.62 0.21
CA PRO A 13 -2.82 0.84 -1.07
C PRO A 13 -2.90 2.31 -1.50
N PHE A 14 -1.76 2.92 -1.80
CA PHE A 14 -1.70 4.22 -2.50
C PHE A 14 -1.29 3.98 -3.95
N LEU A 15 -2.00 4.58 -4.91
CA LEU A 15 -1.76 4.35 -6.34
C LEU A 15 -0.90 5.44 -6.98
N GLN A 16 0.30 5.07 -7.43
CA GLN A 16 1.20 5.95 -8.17
C GLN A 16 0.99 5.75 -9.69
N PRO A 17 0.56 6.79 -10.45
CA PRO A 17 0.37 6.65 -11.89
C PRO A 17 1.68 6.37 -12.62
N LEU A 18 1.65 5.44 -13.58
CA LEU A 18 2.74 5.18 -14.53
C LEU A 18 2.38 5.83 -15.87
N VAL A 19 3.17 6.81 -16.30
CA VAL A 19 2.86 7.65 -17.47
C VAL A 19 3.78 7.33 -18.64
N SER A 20 3.20 7.13 -19.82
CA SER A 20 3.94 6.98 -21.07
C SER A 20 4.57 8.31 -21.47
N LEU A 21 5.91 8.40 -21.48
CA LEU A 21 6.61 9.62 -21.90
C LEU A 21 6.36 10.01 -23.37
N ARG A 22 6.02 9.04 -24.22
CA ARG A 22 5.74 9.29 -25.65
C ARG A 22 4.38 9.95 -25.87
N THR A 23 3.38 9.55 -25.09
CA THR A 23 1.96 9.89 -25.35
C THR A 23 1.34 10.76 -24.26
N GLY A 24 1.95 10.84 -23.08
CA GLY A 24 1.38 11.49 -21.89
C GLY A 24 0.27 10.68 -21.22
N ASN A 25 -0.12 9.53 -21.77
CA ASN A 25 -1.21 8.72 -21.23
C ASN A 25 -0.77 7.91 -20.01
N ILE A 26 -1.69 7.74 -19.05
CA ILE A 26 -1.54 6.76 -17.96
C ILE A 26 -1.60 5.35 -18.57
N THR A 27 -0.61 4.54 -18.22
CA THR A 27 -0.46 3.15 -18.71
C THR A 27 -0.72 2.11 -17.62
N GLY A 28 -0.77 2.55 -16.36
CA GLY A 28 -1.01 1.69 -15.22
C GLY A 28 -0.75 2.44 -13.91
N PHE A 29 -0.76 1.69 -12.82
CA PHE A 29 -0.46 2.20 -11.48
C PHE A 29 0.46 1.23 -10.74
N GLU A 30 1.34 1.78 -9.92
CA GLU A 30 2.08 1.04 -8.90
C GLU A 30 1.37 1.17 -7.56
N ILE A 31 1.21 0.05 -6.84
CA ILE A 31 0.69 0.06 -5.46
C ILE A 31 1.84 0.31 -4.50
N LEU A 32 1.72 1.39 -3.72
CA LEU A 32 2.62 1.70 -2.63
C LEU A 32 1.90 1.45 -1.31
N ALA A 33 2.34 0.44 -0.55
CA ALA A 33 1.79 0.16 0.77
C ALA A 33 2.03 1.34 1.73
N ARG A 34 1.02 1.71 2.51
CA ARG A 34 1.13 2.73 3.56
C ARG A 34 0.43 2.24 4.81
N TRP A 35 1.11 2.24 5.94
CA TRP A 35 0.45 1.93 7.21
C TRP A 35 -0.01 3.23 7.86
N ILE A 36 -1.32 3.37 8.05
CA ILE A 36 -1.93 4.49 8.76
C ILE A 36 -2.20 4.05 10.21
N THR A 37 -1.58 4.73 11.17
CA THR A 37 -1.82 4.45 12.60
C THR A 37 -3.22 4.92 13.02
N ALA A 38 -3.67 4.48 14.19
CA ALA A 38 -4.94 4.97 14.77
C ALA A 38 -4.95 6.50 15.02
N SER A 39 -3.76 7.11 15.18
CA SER A 39 -3.61 8.57 15.29
C SER A 39 -3.55 9.28 13.93
N GLY A 40 -3.69 8.56 12.82
CA GLY A 40 -3.67 9.11 11.46
C GLY A 40 -2.27 9.41 10.91
N GLN A 41 -1.20 8.91 11.56
CA GLN A 41 0.17 9.08 11.06
C GLN A 41 0.51 7.98 10.07
N THR A 42 1.30 8.34 9.05
CA THR A 42 1.77 7.39 8.04
C THR A 42 3.13 6.83 8.46
N VAL A 43 3.23 5.50 8.59
CA VAL A 43 4.48 4.80 8.88
C VAL A 43 5.15 4.38 7.58
N SER A 44 6.47 4.57 7.49
CA SER A 44 7.22 4.23 6.29
C SER A 44 7.24 2.71 6.06
N PRO A 45 7.11 2.23 4.81
CA PRO A 45 7.32 0.83 4.47
C PRO A 45 8.65 0.25 4.96
N ALA A 46 9.70 1.07 4.99
CA ALA A 46 11.01 0.65 5.50
C ALA A 46 10.96 0.22 6.97
N GLU A 47 10.00 0.73 7.75
CA GLU A 47 9.85 0.42 9.18
C GLU A 47 9.10 -0.90 9.40
N PHE A 48 8.11 -1.24 8.58
CA PHE A 48 7.25 -2.40 8.81
C PHE A 48 7.48 -3.58 7.84
N LEU A 49 7.95 -3.36 6.61
CA LEU A 49 8.17 -4.46 5.65
C LEU A 49 9.13 -5.53 6.16
N PRO A 50 10.28 -5.21 6.80
CA PRO A 50 11.16 -6.25 7.35
C PRO A 50 10.47 -7.12 8.40
N VAL A 51 9.48 -6.58 9.12
CA VAL A 51 8.70 -7.33 10.11
C VAL A 51 7.70 -8.24 9.40
N VAL A 52 6.98 -7.73 8.39
CA VAL A 52 6.04 -8.51 7.57
C VAL A 52 6.76 -9.70 6.91
N GLU A 53 7.96 -9.49 6.38
CA GLU A 53 8.79 -10.52 5.76
C GLU A 53 9.22 -11.59 6.77
N ARG A 54 9.76 -11.20 7.94
CA ARG A 54 10.16 -12.15 8.99
C ARG A 54 8.99 -12.98 9.52
N LEU A 55 7.77 -12.48 9.41
CA LEU A 55 6.54 -13.17 9.82
C LEU A 55 5.92 -14.01 8.69
N GLY A 56 6.49 -14.00 7.48
CA GLY A 56 5.96 -14.73 6.34
C GLY A 56 4.62 -14.19 5.82
N LEU A 57 4.31 -12.92 6.07
CA LEU A 57 3.02 -12.31 5.76
C LEU A 57 2.98 -11.55 4.42
N MET A 58 4.08 -11.53 3.66
CA MET A 58 4.20 -10.77 2.41
C MET A 58 3.11 -11.10 1.39
N ASP A 59 2.85 -12.38 1.16
CA ASP A 59 1.85 -12.81 0.18
C ASP A 59 0.44 -12.42 0.62
N SER A 60 0.12 -12.63 1.90
CA SER A 60 -1.19 -12.27 2.46
C SER A 60 -1.46 -10.77 2.40
N MET A 61 -0.45 -9.96 2.71
CA MET A 61 -0.53 -8.50 2.62
C MET A 61 -0.68 -8.05 1.15
N THR A 62 0.05 -8.67 0.22
CA THR A 62 -0.04 -8.36 -1.21
C THR A 62 -1.44 -8.61 -1.74
N VAL A 63 -2.03 -9.77 -1.41
CA VAL A 63 -3.41 -10.09 -1.83
C VAL A 63 -4.42 -9.11 -1.26
N ALA A 64 -4.31 -8.78 0.04
CA ALA A 64 -5.19 -7.80 0.67
C ALA A 64 -5.08 -6.41 -0.01
N LEU A 65 -3.86 -5.93 -0.25
CA LEU A 65 -3.63 -4.64 -0.93
C LEU A 65 -4.17 -4.61 -2.36
N LEU A 66 -4.06 -5.73 -3.10
CA LEU A 66 -4.64 -5.85 -4.45
C LEU A 66 -6.17 -5.81 -4.40
N GLN A 67 -6.79 -6.51 -3.45
CA GLN A 67 -8.23 -6.46 -3.26
C GLN A 67 -8.68 -5.05 -2.91
N ASP A 68 -8.02 -4.38 -1.97
CA ASP A 68 -8.35 -3.02 -1.57
C ASP A 68 -8.16 -2.02 -2.72
N ALA A 69 -7.11 -2.16 -3.52
CA ALA A 69 -6.85 -1.26 -4.65
C ALA A 69 -7.96 -1.32 -5.72
N VAL A 70 -8.59 -2.48 -5.90
CA VAL A 70 -9.69 -2.66 -6.84
C VAL A 70 -10.99 -2.04 -6.32
N HIS A 71 -11.26 -2.16 -5.01
CA HIS A 71 -12.53 -1.69 -4.43
C HIS A 71 -12.48 -0.23 -3.95
N HIS A 72 -11.31 0.23 -3.50
CA HIS A 72 -11.10 1.52 -2.85
C HIS A 72 -9.81 2.20 -3.34
N PRO A 73 -9.70 2.55 -4.65
CA PRO A 73 -8.52 3.20 -5.17
C PRO A 73 -8.30 4.56 -4.50
N GLN A 74 -7.22 4.67 -3.72
CA GLN A 74 -6.78 5.92 -3.12
C GLN A 74 -5.63 6.49 -3.97
N PRO A 75 -5.86 7.59 -4.69
CA PRO A 75 -4.81 8.20 -5.48
C PRO A 75 -3.78 8.91 -4.60
N LEU A 76 -2.52 8.94 -5.05
CA LEU A 76 -1.46 9.74 -4.44
C LEU A 76 -1.73 11.25 -4.64
N HIS A 77 -2.59 11.84 -3.83
CA HIS A 77 -2.89 13.28 -3.88
C HIS A 77 -2.66 14.01 -2.55
N HIS A 78 -2.36 13.28 -1.47
CA HIS A 78 -2.23 13.84 -0.13
C HIS A 78 -0.99 13.23 0.57
N TRP A 79 0.14 13.94 0.47
CA TRP A 79 1.31 13.74 1.33
C TRP A 79 1.22 14.69 2.51
#